data_AF-B9DLZ8-F1
#
_entry.id   AF-B9DLZ8-F1
#
_cell.length_a   1.000
_cell.length_b   1.000
_cell.length_c   1.000
_cell.angle_alpha   90.00
_cell.angle_beta   90.00
_cell.angle_gamma   90.00
#
_symmetry.space_group_name_H-M   'P 1'
#
loop_
_entity.id
_entity.type
_entity.pdbx_description
1 polymer ?
#
loop_
_entity_poly.entity_id
_entity_poly.type
_entity_poly.pdbx_seq_one_letter_code
_entity_poly.pdbx_strand_id
1 'polypeptide(L)'
;MMEALPLPESTEEKDADLLFKRHRFLNDHGFEEQTEIDYKRPGLDKEMPPIPLNLFLHARIPLTKDIYATSVKSCYILKYVFANHLSRKRVYPLLEEMDLRKS
;
A
#
# COMPACT_ATOMS: atom_id res chain seq x y z
N MET A 1 -8.24 21.70 -1.34
CA MET A 1 -7.05 20.84 -1.13
C MET A 1 -7.38 19.90 0.00
N MET A 2 -7.29 18.58 -0.19
CA MET A 2 -7.32 17.62 0.92
C MET A 2 -5.92 17.62 1.54
N GLU A 3 -5.79 18.05 2.79
CA GLU A 3 -4.54 17.92 3.53
C GLU A 3 -4.32 16.44 3.89
N ALA A 4 -3.17 15.90 3.52
CA ALA A 4 -2.78 14.55 3.90
C ALA A 4 -2.37 14.54 5.38
N LEU A 5 -2.90 13.59 6.15
CA LEU A 5 -2.49 13.40 7.54
C LEU A 5 -0.99 13.07 7.62
N PRO A 6 -0.23 13.68 8.56
CA PRO A 6 1.20 13.41 8.73
C PRO A 6 1.47 11.92 8.98
N LEU A 7 2.57 11.40 8.45
CA LEU A 7 2.98 10.01 8.71
C LEU A 7 3.38 9.88 10.19
N PRO A 8 3.00 8.80 10.91
CA PRO A 8 3.42 8.62 12.28
C PRO A 8 4.92 8.31 12.34
N GLU A 9 5.61 8.85 13.34
CA GLU A 9 7.05 8.63 13.56
C GLU A 9 7.35 7.43 14.48
N SER A 10 6.33 6.82 15.12
CA SER A 10 6.50 5.71 16.07
C SER A 10 5.40 4.64 15.94
N THR A 11 5.46 3.58 16.75
CA THR A 11 4.44 2.52 16.87
C THR A 11 3.88 2.37 18.30
N GLU A 12 4.07 3.36 19.19
CA GLU A 12 3.59 3.32 20.59
C GLU A 12 2.11 3.75 20.70
N GLU A 13 1.45 3.53 21.85
CA GLU A 13 -0.02 3.65 22.06
C GLU A 13 -0.69 4.93 21.51
N LYS A 14 0.03 6.05 21.36
CA LYS A 14 -0.46 7.27 20.69
C LYS A 14 -0.78 7.07 19.20
N ASP A 15 -0.18 6.08 18.58
CA ASP A 15 -0.36 5.73 17.18
C ASP A 15 -1.61 4.87 16.95
N ALA A 16 -2.12 4.14 17.96
CA ALA A 16 -3.34 3.36 17.81
C ALA A 16 -4.57 4.26 17.54
N ASP A 17 -4.71 5.35 18.29
CA ASP A 17 -5.76 6.35 18.06
C ASP A 17 -5.61 7.03 16.69
N LEU A 18 -4.37 7.28 16.25
CA LEU A 18 -4.10 7.87 14.94
C LEU A 18 -4.41 6.90 13.81
N LEU A 19 -4.04 5.63 13.93
CA LEU A 19 -4.36 4.57 12.99
C LEU A 19 -5.87 4.37 12.87
N PHE A 20 -6.58 4.36 13.99
CA PHE A 20 -8.03 4.28 14.00
C PHE A 20 -8.69 5.48 13.31
N LYS A 21 -8.19 6.71 13.55
CA LYS A 21 -8.64 7.91 12.84
C LYS A 21 -8.38 7.83 11.33
N ARG A 22 -7.22 7.30 10.92
CA ARG A 22 -6.88 7.08 9.50
C ARG A 22 -7.80 6.07 8.84
N HIS A 23 -8.03 4.91 9.49
CA HIS A 23 -8.93 3.88 8.97
C HIS A 23 -10.35 4.42 8.83
N ARG A 24 -10.84 5.13 9.86
CA ARG A 24 -12.14 5.80 9.79
C ARG A 24 -12.20 6.80 8.63
N PHE A 25 -11.20 7.67 8.50
CA PHE A 25 -11.15 8.65 7.41
C PHE A 25 -11.20 7.97 6.04
N LEU A 26 -10.44 6.88 5.83
CA LEU A 26 -10.43 6.14 4.57
C LEU A 26 -11.81 5.51 4.29
N ASN A 27 -12.39 4.84 5.29
CA ASN A 27 -13.71 4.21 5.17
C ASN A 27 -14.82 5.24 4.87
N ASP A 28 -14.81 6.38 5.55
CA ASP A 28 -15.78 7.46 5.35
C ASP A 28 -15.73 8.05 3.92
N HIS A 29 -14.58 7.88 3.24
CA HIS A 29 -14.37 8.32 1.86
C HIS A 29 -14.46 7.19 0.83
N GLY A 30 -15.04 6.03 1.20
CA GLY A 30 -15.30 4.93 0.26
C GLY A 30 -14.07 4.08 -0.08
N PHE A 31 -13.01 4.16 0.72
CA PHE A 31 -11.93 3.18 0.67
C PHE A 31 -12.28 1.97 1.54
N GLU A 32 -11.95 0.79 1.07
CA GLU A 32 -12.14 -0.47 1.79
C GLU A 32 -10.79 -1.12 2.04
N GLU A 33 -10.62 -1.69 3.24
CA GLU A 33 -9.43 -2.46 3.58
C GLU A 33 -9.45 -3.80 2.85
N GLN A 34 -8.35 -4.12 2.18
CA GLN A 34 -8.15 -5.39 1.49
C GLN A 34 -7.20 -6.25 2.33
N THR A 35 -7.62 -7.48 2.61
CA THR A 35 -6.91 -8.40 3.51
C THR A 35 -6.32 -9.63 2.81
N GLU A 36 -6.51 -9.79 1.50
CA GLU A 36 -6.01 -10.95 0.75
C GLU A 36 -4.59 -10.74 0.19
N ILE A 37 -4.13 -9.49 0.08
CA ILE A 37 -2.76 -9.14 -0.29
C ILE A 37 -2.01 -8.75 0.99
N ASP A 38 -0.97 -9.52 1.33
CA ASP A 38 -0.02 -9.14 2.39
C ASP A 38 0.89 -8.00 1.92
N TYR A 39 0.34 -6.80 1.83
CA TYR A 39 0.98 -5.68 1.16
C TYR A 39 2.23 -5.20 1.91
N LYS A 40 3.35 -5.09 1.18
CA LYS A 40 4.64 -4.61 1.68
C LYS A 40 5.11 -3.41 0.88
N ARG A 41 5.39 -2.30 1.56
CA ARG A 41 6.07 -1.15 0.97
C ARG A 41 7.58 -1.45 0.89
N PRO A 42 8.26 -1.20 -0.25
CA PRO A 42 9.72 -1.30 -0.28
C PRO A 42 10.32 -0.20 0.61
N GLY A 43 11.45 -0.48 1.27
CA GLY A 43 12.21 0.60 1.90
C GLY A 43 12.54 1.68 0.85
N LEU A 44 12.50 2.95 1.25
CA LEU A 44 12.78 4.05 0.33
C LEU A 44 14.29 4.24 0.18
N ASP A 45 15.04 4.16 1.28
CA ASP A 45 16.50 4.22 1.30
C ASP A 45 17.13 2.84 1.19
N LYS A 46 18.38 2.74 0.74
CA LYS A 46 19.03 1.46 0.37
C LYS A 46 19.04 0.41 1.48
N GLU A 47 19.07 0.82 2.74
CA GLU A 47 19.22 -0.07 3.90
C GLU A 47 17.89 -0.36 4.60
N MET A 48 16.82 0.35 4.25
CA MET A 48 15.53 0.11 4.89
C MET A 48 14.89 -1.21 4.40
N PRO A 49 14.48 -2.09 5.33
CA PRO A 49 13.74 -3.29 4.97
C PRO A 49 12.35 -2.94 4.42
N PRO A 50 11.70 -3.88 3.71
CA PRO A 50 10.28 -3.76 3.38
C PRO A 50 9.45 -3.66 4.65
N ILE A 51 8.39 -2.85 4.61
CA ILE A 51 7.50 -2.61 5.75
C ILE A 51 6.09 -3.10 5.38
N PRO A 52 5.50 -4.03 6.16
CA PRO A 52 4.12 -4.47 5.96
C PRO A 52 3.16 -3.31 6.29
N LEU A 53 2.11 -3.14 5.48
CA LEU A 53 1.11 -2.10 5.66
C LEU A 53 -0.28 -2.60 5.24
N ASN A 54 -1.32 -2.08 5.87
CA ASN A 54 -2.70 -2.31 5.46
C ASN A 54 -2.97 -1.64 4.11
N LEU A 55 -3.57 -2.39 3.18
CA LEU A 55 -3.91 -1.91 1.85
C LEU A 55 -5.38 -1.44 1.81
N PHE A 56 -5.59 -0.19 1.47
CA PHE A 56 -6.92 0.38 1.27
C PHE A 56 -7.15 0.69 -0.21
N LEU A 57 -8.28 0.23 -0.75
CA LEU A 57 -8.65 0.38 -2.15
C LEU A 57 -9.96 1.16 -2.27
N HIS A 58 -10.00 2.13 -3.19
CA HIS A 58 -11.24 2.80 -3.56
C HIS A 58 -11.66 2.30 -4.94
N ALA A 59 -12.58 1.34 -4.98
CA ALA A 59 -13.11 0.80 -6.23
C ALA A 59 -14.31 1.64 -6.69
N ARG A 60 -14.31 2.10 -7.95
CA ARG A 60 -15.48 2.78 -8.55
C ARG A 60 -16.54 1.81 -9.07
N ILE A 61 -16.18 0.53 -9.17
CA ILE A 61 -16.98 -0.56 -9.72
C ILE A 61 -16.68 -1.77 -8.83
N PRO A 62 -17.62 -2.69 -8.57
CA PRO A 62 -17.31 -3.98 -7.95
C PRO A 62 -16.29 -4.72 -8.81
N LEU A 63 -15.03 -4.75 -8.37
CA LEU A 63 -13.95 -5.41 -9.10
C LEU A 63 -13.95 -6.90 -8.72
N THR A 64 -13.88 -7.78 -9.72
CA THR A 64 -13.58 -9.18 -9.47
C THR A 64 -12.15 -9.32 -8.98
N LYS A 65 -11.89 -10.38 -8.22
CA LYS A 65 -10.61 -10.67 -7.56
C LYS A 65 -9.38 -10.53 -8.49
N ASP A 66 -9.51 -10.98 -9.72
CA ASP A 66 -8.43 -10.96 -10.72
C ASP A 66 -8.04 -9.53 -11.17
N ILE A 67 -8.98 -8.58 -11.09
CA ILE A 67 -8.78 -7.20 -11.55
C ILE A 67 -8.04 -6.38 -10.49
N TYR A 68 -8.33 -6.56 -9.19
CA TYR A 68 -7.64 -5.79 -8.16
C TYR A 68 -6.15 -6.14 -8.10
N ALA A 69 -5.76 -7.42 -8.23
CA ALA A 69 -4.36 -7.83 -8.14
C ALA A 69 -3.51 -7.20 -9.26
N THR A 70 -4.02 -7.24 -10.49
CA THR A 70 -3.40 -6.60 -11.66
C THR A 70 -3.30 -5.08 -11.50
N SER A 71 -4.34 -4.46 -10.95
CA SER A 71 -4.37 -3.02 -10.69
C SER A 71 -3.36 -2.61 -9.62
N VAL A 72 -3.32 -3.35 -8.49
CA VAL A 72 -2.37 -3.13 -7.39
C VAL A 72 -0.93 -3.29 -7.89
N LYS A 73 -0.63 -4.34 -8.65
CA LYS A 73 0.68 -4.54 -9.31
C LYS A 73 1.08 -3.34 -10.14
N SER A 74 0.18 -2.86 -11.01
CA SER A 74 0.44 -1.72 -11.89
C SER A 74 0.70 -0.44 -11.10
N CYS A 75 -0.15 -0.12 -10.12
CA CYS A 75 0.02 1.03 -9.23
C CYS A 75 1.30 0.94 -8.39
N TYR A 76 1.68 -0.27 -7.94
CA TYR A 76 2.90 -0.51 -7.17
C TYR A 76 4.15 -0.20 -8.00
N ILE A 77 4.20 -0.67 -9.25
CA ILE A 77 5.31 -0.38 -10.17
C ILE A 77 5.35 1.11 -10.50
N LEU A 78 4.22 1.73 -10.83
CA LEU A 78 4.12 3.16 -11.12
C LEU A 78 4.64 4.01 -9.97
N LYS A 79 4.23 3.71 -8.74
CA LYS A 79 4.69 4.44 -7.57
C LYS A 79 6.18 4.21 -7.31
N TYR A 80 6.61 2.96 -7.18
CA TYR A 80 7.93 2.68 -6.61
C TYR A 80 9.05 2.69 -7.66
N VAL A 81 8.82 2.13 -8.84
CA VAL A 81 9.84 2.11 -9.90
C VAL A 81 9.88 3.44 -10.64
N PHE A 82 8.72 3.96 -11.03
CA PHE A 82 8.67 5.14 -11.89
C PHE A 82 8.71 6.45 -11.10
N ALA A 83 7.81 6.65 -10.12
CA ALA A 83 7.77 7.90 -9.37
C ALA A 83 8.89 8.02 -8.31
N ASN A 84 9.19 6.94 -7.60
CA ASN A 84 10.22 6.93 -6.56
C ASN A 84 11.60 6.47 -7.06
N HIS A 85 11.74 6.18 -8.36
CA HIS A 85 12.99 5.74 -8.99
C HIS A 85 13.71 4.56 -8.32
N LEU A 86 12.96 3.66 -7.66
CA LEU A 86 13.54 2.46 -7.05
C LEU A 86 13.90 1.44 -8.14
N SER A 87 15.03 0.76 -7.95
CA SER A 87 15.48 -0.30 -8.86
C SER A 87 14.46 -1.42 -8.94
N ARG A 88 14.20 -1.91 -10.16
CA ARG A 88 13.35 -3.10 -10.39
C ARG A 88 13.84 -4.32 -9.61
N LYS A 89 15.16 -4.46 -9.43
CA LYS A 89 15.74 -5.55 -8.63
C LYS A 89 15.30 -5.52 -7.16
N ARG A 90 14.89 -4.36 -6.66
CA ARG A 90 14.37 -4.18 -5.29
C ARG A 90 12.85 -4.36 -5.23
N VAL A 91 12.13 -3.85 -6.22
CA VAL A 91 10.66 -3.83 -6.23
C VAL A 91 10.06 -5.18 -6.65
N TYR A 92 10.66 -5.84 -7.64
CA TYR A 92 10.05 -7.02 -8.26
C TYR A 92 10.03 -8.27 -7.36
N PRO A 93 11.04 -8.53 -6.51
CA PRO A 93 10.95 -9.61 -5.52
C PRO A 93 9.75 -9.44 -4.58
N LEU A 94 9.43 -8.21 -4.16
CA LEU A 94 8.26 -7.95 -3.32
C LEU A 94 6.94 -8.24 -4.03
N LEU A 95 6.87 -8.00 -5.35
CA LEU A 95 5.70 -8.42 -6.13
C LEU A 95 5.51 -9.94 -6.14
N GLU A 96 6.58 -10.73 -6.03
CA GLU A 96 6.48 -12.18 -5.88
C GLU A 96 6.04 -12.57 -4.48
N GLU A 97 6.63 -11.96 -3.45
CA GLU A 97 6.25 -12.22 -2.06
C GLU A 97 4.78 -11.92 -1.78
N MET A 98 4.23 -10.89 -2.42
CA MET A 98 2.82 -10.50 -2.30
C MET A 98 1.89 -11.25 -3.28
N ASP A 99 2.41 -12.23 -4.03
CA ASP A 99 1.70 -12.98 -5.09
C ASP A 99 1.08 -12.10 -6.20
N LEU A 100 1.64 -10.91 -6.42
CA LEU A 100 1.21 -9.97 -7.45
C LEU A 100 1.93 -10.17 -8.80
N ARG A 101 2.97 -11.03 -8.86
CA ARG A 101 3.72 -11.27 -10.11
C ARG A 101 3.00 -12.25 -11.07
N LYS A 102 2.22 -13.20 -10.56
CA LYS A 102 1.67 -14.34 -11.32
C LYS A 102 0.43 -14.05 -12.19
N SER A 103 -0.03 -12.80 -12.24
CA SER A 103 -1.09 -12.32 -13.13
C SER A 103 -0.56 -11.85 -14.48
#